data_AF-A0A3C2ANR9-F1
#
_entry.id   AF-A0A3C2ANR9-F1
#
_cell.length_a   1.000
_cell.length_b   1.000
_cell.length_c   1.000
_cell.angle_alpha   90.00
_cell.angle_beta   90.00
_cell.angle_gamma   90.00
#
_symmetry.space_group_name_H-M   'P 1'
#
loop_
_entity.id
_entity.type
_entity.pdbx_description
1 polymer ?
#
loop_
_entity_poly.entity_id
_entity_poly.type
_entity_poly.pdbx_seq_one_letter_code
_entity_poly.pdbx_strand_id
1 'polypeptide(L)'
;EVANILKGSYDGGSTWIGSNAMAFSPEKTDDGSTILVVNPHMPMEGPFSWYEAHLCSNEGLNILGGLFPGGTSVFLGTNENLGWAHTVNKLDLVDVYKLKMSEDKKRMYEFDGEWFELERRLTILKVKLNSLLTVPIPKMTYWS
;
A
#
# COMPACT_ATOMS: atom_id res chain seq x y z
N GLU A 1 -3.46 -19.19 -3.32
CA GLU A 1 -3.56 -18.02 -2.42
C GLU A 1 -3.66 -18.42 -0.95
N VAL A 2 -4.80 -18.91 -0.45
CA VAL A 2 -4.94 -19.29 0.99
C VAL A 2 -3.92 -20.34 1.46
N ALA A 3 -3.63 -21.34 0.62
CA ALA A 3 -2.64 -22.36 0.94
C ALA A 3 -1.20 -21.81 1.06
N ASN A 4 -0.88 -20.68 0.42
CA ASN A 4 0.45 -20.07 0.50
C ASN A 4 0.58 -19.20 1.77
N ILE A 5 -0.52 -18.56 2.17
CA ILE A 5 -0.66 -17.84 3.44
C ILE A 5 -0.45 -18.80 4.61
N LEU A 6 -1.15 -19.95 4.63
CA LEU A 6 -1.02 -20.95 5.68
C LEU A 6 0.38 -21.59 5.76
N LYS A 7 1.18 -21.50 4.70
CA LYS A 7 2.54 -22.02 4.63
C LYS A 7 3.61 -20.97 4.95
N GLY A 8 3.22 -19.73 5.29
CA GLY A 8 4.15 -18.61 5.48
C GLY A 8 4.95 -18.26 4.23
N SER A 9 4.47 -18.69 3.07
CA SER A 9 5.15 -18.57 1.77
C SER A 9 4.56 -17.47 0.90
N TYR A 10 3.50 -16.81 1.38
CA TYR A 10 2.88 -15.67 0.70
C TYR A 10 3.89 -14.52 0.57
N ASP A 11 4.65 -14.25 1.63
CA ASP A 11 5.71 -13.24 1.64
C ASP A 11 7.02 -13.74 1.00
N GLY A 12 7.09 -15.03 0.65
CA GLY A 12 8.25 -15.67 0.02
C GLY A 12 8.36 -15.44 -1.49
N GLY A 13 7.35 -14.82 -2.11
CA GLY A 13 7.41 -14.40 -3.51
C GLY A 13 8.27 -13.16 -3.66
N SER A 14 9.56 -13.31 -3.94
CA SER A 14 10.47 -12.18 -4.15
C SER A 14 10.20 -11.48 -5.49
N THR A 15 9.16 -10.67 -5.57
CA THR A 15 9.26 -9.46 -6.40
C THR A 15 10.21 -8.52 -5.66
N TRP A 16 11.38 -8.27 -6.23
CA TRP A 16 12.26 -7.23 -5.71
C TRP A 16 11.56 -5.89 -5.94
N ILE A 17 10.86 -5.42 -4.92
CA ILE A 17 10.25 -4.09 -4.92
C ILE A 17 11.32 -3.15 -4.41
N GLY A 18 11.78 -2.27 -5.28
CA GLY A 18 12.82 -1.30 -4.96
C GLY A 18 12.25 0.03 -4.51
N SER A 19 13.16 0.84 -4.00
CA SER A 19 13.45 2.18 -4.50
C SER A 19 14.85 2.55 -3.98
N ASN A 20 15.56 3.43 -4.68
CA ASN A 20 16.85 3.95 -4.21
C ASN A 20 16.69 5.40 -3.74
N ALA A 21 17.32 5.73 -2.62
CA ALA A 21 17.50 7.11 -2.17
C ALA A 21 18.89 7.27 -1.54
N MET A 22 19.59 8.34 -1.87
CA MET A 22 20.93 8.63 -1.34
C MET A 22 21.03 10.11 -0.97
N ALA A 23 21.58 10.40 0.21
CA ALA A 23 21.84 11.76 0.67
C ALA A 23 23.34 11.95 0.90
N PHE A 24 23.90 13.03 0.36
CA PHE A 24 25.30 13.40 0.49
C PHE A 24 25.40 14.73 1.23
N SER A 25 26.21 14.75 2.29
CA SER A 25 26.53 15.98 3.02
C SER A 25 27.49 16.86 2.22
N PRO A 26 27.56 18.17 2.51
CA PRO A 26 28.52 19.10 1.92
C PRO A 26 29.97 18.63 1.94
N GLU A 27 30.36 17.88 2.98
CA GLU A 27 31.73 17.35 3.12
C GLU A 27 32.06 16.24 2.10
N LYS A 28 31.05 15.71 1.40
CA LYS A 28 31.18 14.64 0.41
C LYS A 28 30.98 15.12 -1.03
N THR A 29 30.85 16.43 -1.24
CA THR A 29 30.59 17.04 -2.56
C THR A 29 31.64 18.09 -2.89
N ASP A 30 32.02 18.18 -4.17
CA ASP A 30 33.11 19.07 -4.60
C ASP A 30 32.76 20.56 -4.48
N ASP A 31 31.47 20.90 -4.54
CA ASP A 31 30.96 22.27 -4.48
C ASP A 31 30.40 22.65 -3.09
N GLY A 32 30.50 21.75 -2.11
CA GLY A 32 29.95 21.95 -0.77
C GLY A 32 28.42 21.95 -0.71
N SER A 33 27.72 21.48 -1.75
CA SER A 33 26.26 21.38 -1.76
C SER A 33 25.77 20.11 -1.06
N THR A 34 24.60 20.18 -0.41
CA THR A 34 23.86 18.97 0.02
C THR A 34 23.14 18.40 -1.19
N ILE A 35 23.34 17.10 -1.50
CA ILE A 35 22.70 16.43 -2.64
C ILE A 35 21.77 15.33 -2.15
N LEU A 36 20.54 15.32 -2.65
CA LEU A 36 19.59 14.22 -2.50
C LEU A 36 19.30 13.59 -3.85
N VAL A 37 19.57 12.30 -3.99
CA VAL A 37 19.22 11.49 -5.16
C VAL A 37 17.95 10.70 -4.83
N VAL A 38 16.92 10.90 -5.66
CA VAL A 38 15.60 10.28 -5.50
C VAL A 38 15.32 9.40 -6.71
N ASN A 39 15.31 8.07 -6.53
CA ASN A 39 15.11 7.10 -7.61
C ASN A 39 14.09 6.02 -7.20
N PRO A 40 12.79 6.37 -7.18
CA PRO A 40 11.71 5.45 -6.85
C PRO A 40 11.45 4.46 -8.01
N HIS A 41 11.10 3.21 -7.67
CA HIS A 41 10.76 2.18 -8.66
C HIS A 41 9.25 1.89 -8.62
N MET A 42 8.49 2.65 -9.40
CA MET A 42 7.03 2.53 -9.48
C MET A 42 6.57 2.12 -10.89
N PRO A 43 5.35 1.56 -11.04
CA PRO A 43 4.78 1.27 -12.36
C PRO A 43 4.69 2.53 -13.23
N MET A 44 4.83 2.36 -14.54
CA MET A 44 4.68 3.47 -15.50
C MET A 44 3.21 3.89 -15.71
N GLU A 45 2.27 3.01 -15.38
CA GLU A 45 0.82 3.23 -15.59
C GLU A 45 0.01 2.89 -14.34
N GLY A 46 -1.23 3.36 -14.32
CA GLY A 46 -2.19 3.06 -13.26
C GLY A 46 -2.10 4.02 -12.06
N PRO A 47 -2.78 3.70 -10.95
CA PRO A 47 -2.91 4.63 -9.82
C PRO A 47 -1.60 4.91 -9.07
N PHE A 48 -0.54 4.16 -9.35
CA PHE A 48 0.77 4.31 -8.73
C PHE A 48 1.84 4.85 -9.69
N SER A 49 1.45 5.29 -10.89
CA SER A 49 2.36 6.00 -11.79
C SER A 49 2.64 7.41 -11.27
N TRP A 50 3.88 7.87 -11.39
CA TRP A 50 4.22 9.24 -10.98
C TRP A 50 3.57 10.29 -11.88
N TYR A 51 3.15 11.38 -11.26
CA TYR A 51 2.84 12.65 -11.89
C TYR A 51 3.58 13.75 -11.12
N GLU A 52 4.26 14.65 -11.83
CA GLU A 52 5.00 15.74 -11.21
C GLU A 52 4.13 16.99 -11.08
N ALA A 53 4.23 17.67 -9.95
CA ALA A 53 3.62 18.97 -9.76
C ALA A 53 4.48 19.90 -8.92
N HIS A 54 4.26 21.19 -9.17
CA HIS A 54 4.72 22.28 -8.34
C HIS A 54 3.50 22.90 -7.65
N LEU A 55 3.40 22.73 -6.34
CA LEU A 55 2.30 23.26 -5.54
C LEU A 55 2.74 24.49 -4.78
N CYS A 56 2.10 25.62 -5.11
CA CYS A 56 2.33 26.90 -4.45
C CYS A 56 1.03 27.41 -3.81
N SER A 57 1.10 27.92 -2.59
CA SER A 57 -0.01 28.62 -1.94
C SER A 57 0.37 30.05 -1.56
N ASN A 58 -0.63 30.91 -1.43
CA ASN A 58 -0.44 32.28 -0.91
C ASN A 58 -0.16 32.32 0.60
N GLU A 59 -0.19 31.17 1.26
CA GLU A 59 0.04 31.01 2.70
C GLU A 59 1.44 30.45 3.00
N GLY A 60 2.28 30.28 1.96
CA GLY A 60 3.69 29.90 2.10
C GLY A 60 4.04 28.47 1.72
N LEU A 61 3.10 27.69 1.17
CA LEU A 61 3.44 26.40 0.58
C LEU A 61 4.20 26.63 -0.73
N ASN A 62 5.37 25.99 -0.89
CA ASN A 62 6.12 25.97 -2.14
C ASN A 62 6.88 24.63 -2.24
N ILE A 63 6.28 23.64 -2.90
CA ILE A 63 6.84 22.29 -2.98
C ILE A 63 6.81 21.77 -4.42
N LEU A 64 7.91 21.16 -4.85
CA LEU A 64 8.06 20.55 -6.17
C LEU A 64 8.37 19.07 -6.01
N GLY A 65 7.68 18.21 -6.76
CA GLY A 65 8.06 16.80 -6.84
C GLY A 65 6.98 15.88 -7.38
N GLY A 66 7.12 14.59 -7.07
CA GLY A 66 6.28 13.50 -7.54
C GLY A 66 5.08 13.19 -6.65
N LEU A 67 3.96 12.88 -7.29
CA LEU A 67 2.66 12.54 -6.75
C LEU A 67 2.12 11.25 -7.40
N PHE A 68 1.14 10.61 -6.75
CA PHE A 68 0.29 9.61 -7.41
C PHE A 68 -1.03 10.23 -7.88
N PRO A 69 -1.69 9.66 -8.91
CA PRO A 69 -3.07 10.00 -9.27
C PRO A 69 -4.00 9.99 -8.05
N GLY A 70 -4.63 11.13 -7.76
CA GLY A 70 -5.50 11.31 -6.59
C GLY A 70 -4.78 11.60 -5.27
N GLY A 71 -3.44 11.64 -5.28
CA GLY A 71 -2.64 12.09 -4.14
C GLY A 71 -2.85 13.58 -3.85
N THR A 72 -2.88 13.93 -2.56
CA THR A 72 -3.16 15.30 -2.09
C THR A 72 -1.92 16.09 -1.71
N SER A 73 -0.73 15.48 -1.74
CA SER A 73 0.55 16.12 -1.37
C SER A 73 1.74 15.45 -2.07
N VAL A 74 2.84 16.19 -2.24
CA VAL A 74 4.11 15.74 -2.85
C VAL A 74 4.76 14.66 -1.98
N PHE A 75 4.82 13.43 -2.50
CA PHE A 75 5.36 12.27 -1.79
C PHE A 75 6.88 12.27 -1.77
N LEU A 76 7.51 12.74 -2.84
CA LEU A 76 8.97 12.86 -2.93
C LEU A 76 9.30 14.13 -3.70
N GLY A 77 10.25 14.91 -3.20
CA GLY A 77 10.43 16.25 -3.73
C GLY A 77 11.37 17.12 -2.92
N THR A 78 11.21 18.42 -3.12
CA THR A 78 12.02 19.46 -2.48
C THR A 78 11.20 20.73 -2.29
N ASN A 79 11.65 21.54 -1.33
CA ASN A 79 11.35 22.96 -1.24
C ASN A 79 12.66 23.75 -1.12
N GLU A 80 12.59 25.02 -0.76
CA GLU A 80 13.73 25.92 -0.63
C GLU A 80 14.69 25.53 0.51
N ASN A 81 14.24 24.69 1.44
CA ASN A 81 14.94 24.42 2.69
C ASN A 81 15.34 22.94 2.85
N LEU A 82 14.64 22.01 2.21
CA LEU A 82 14.90 20.57 2.33
C LEU A 82 14.40 19.76 1.13
N GLY A 83 15.02 18.59 0.93
CA GLY A 83 14.53 17.53 0.04
C GLY A 83 14.14 16.27 0.82
N TRP A 84 13.23 15.47 0.29
CA TRP A 84 12.80 14.21 0.88
C TRP A 84 12.54 13.13 -0.17
N ALA A 85 12.73 11.88 0.26
CA ALA A 85 12.56 10.68 -0.56
C ALA A 85 12.03 9.53 0.29
N HIS A 86 11.40 8.55 -0.37
CA HIS A 86 10.93 7.33 0.27
C HIS A 86 11.46 6.12 -0.47
N THR A 87 11.71 5.05 0.29
CA THR A 87 12.02 3.73 -0.24
C THR A 87 11.11 2.70 0.40
N VAL A 88 10.89 1.57 -0.29
CA VAL A 88 10.10 0.47 0.27
C VAL A 88 10.87 -0.10 1.45
N ASN A 89 10.35 0.12 2.65
CA ASN A 89 10.78 -0.61 3.82
C ASN A 89 10.02 -1.94 3.86
N LYS A 90 10.74 -3.06 3.96
CA LYS A 90 10.13 -4.40 4.05
C LYS A 90 9.58 -4.64 5.47
N LEU A 91 8.73 -3.75 5.96
CA LEU A 91 8.05 -3.93 7.23
C LEU A 91 7.02 -5.04 7.10
N ASP A 92 6.99 -5.90 8.11
CA ASP A 92 5.89 -6.82 8.33
C ASP A 92 4.75 -6.04 9.00
N LEU A 93 3.71 -5.73 8.23
CA LEU A 93 2.58 -4.88 8.65
C LEU A 93 1.26 -5.66 8.75
N VAL A 94 1.24 -6.92 8.31
CA VAL A 94 0.01 -7.71 8.18
C VAL A 94 0.27 -9.15 8.58
N ASP A 95 -0.27 -9.53 9.74
CA ASP A 95 -0.29 -10.90 10.20
C ASP A 95 -1.56 -11.62 9.74
N VAL A 96 -1.45 -12.92 9.48
CA VAL A 96 -2.60 -13.79 9.27
C VAL A 96 -2.77 -14.76 10.43
N TYR A 97 -3.95 -14.72 11.05
CA TYR A 97 -4.33 -15.61 12.13
C TYR A 97 -5.20 -16.76 11.63
N LYS A 98 -4.84 -17.99 12.02
CA LYS A 98 -5.67 -19.17 11.78
C LYS A 98 -6.64 -19.37 12.94
N LEU A 99 -7.91 -19.06 12.71
CA LEU A 99 -8.96 -19.24 13.72
C LEU A 99 -9.20 -20.72 14.04
N LYS A 100 -9.42 -21.02 15.33
CA LYS A 100 -9.88 -22.34 15.79
C LYS A 100 -11.40 -22.39 15.73
N MET A 101 -11.93 -23.09 14.73
CA MET A 101 -13.37 -23.21 14.52
C MET A 101 -13.98 -24.34 15.37
N SER A 102 -15.22 -24.18 15.80
CA SER A 102 -15.97 -25.23 16.50
C SER A 102 -16.35 -26.36 15.53
N GLU A 103 -16.15 -27.61 15.96
CA GLU A 103 -16.59 -28.80 15.21
C GLU A 103 -18.12 -28.97 15.25
N ASP A 104 -18.75 -28.57 16.36
CA ASP A 104 -20.18 -28.76 16.60
C ASP A 104 -21.03 -27.56 16.17
N LYS A 105 -20.52 -26.34 16.32
CA LYS A 105 -21.25 -25.10 16.05
C LYS A 105 -20.68 -24.37 14.84
N LYS A 106 -21.45 -24.37 13.74
CA LYS A 106 -21.06 -23.68 12.50
C LYS A 106 -20.76 -22.20 12.76
N ARG A 107 -19.63 -21.73 12.22
CA ARG A 107 -19.17 -20.32 12.26
C ARG A 107 -18.79 -19.79 13.65
N MET A 108 -18.66 -20.65 14.64
CA MET A 108 -18.09 -20.24 15.92
C MET A 108 -16.57 -20.40 15.87
N TYR A 109 -15.83 -19.39 16.31
CA TYR A 109 -14.39 -19.45 16.51
C TYR A 109 -14.04 -19.19 17.98
N GLU A 110 -12.94 -19.78 18.44
CA GLU A 110 -12.44 -19.57 19.81
C GLU A 110 -11.43 -18.41 19.84
N PHE A 111 -11.58 -17.52 20.81
CA PHE A 111 -10.65 -16.44 21.12
C PHE A 111 -10.58 -16.28 22.64
N ASP A 112 -9.38 -16.33 23.22
CA ASP A 112 -9.14 -16.28 24.68
C ASP A 112 -10.01 -17.22 25.53
N GLY A 113 -10.28 -18.43 25.00
CA GLY A 113 -11.09 -19.46 25.68
C GLY A 113 -12.60 -19.26 25.57
N GLU A 114 -13.05 -18.19 24.93
CA GLU A 114 -14.46 -17.89 24.68
C GLU A 114 -14.83 -18.14 23.20
N TRP A 115 -16.11 -18.41 22.94
CA TRP A 115 -16.61 -18.73 21.60
C TRP A 115 -17.40 -17.56 21.01
N PHE A 116 -16.97 -17.08 19.85
CA PHE A 116 -17.59 -15.97 19.11
C PHE A 116 -18.16 -16.45 17.77
N GLU A 117 -19.30 -15.90 17.34
CA GLU A 117 -19.84 -16.17 15.99
C GLU A 117 -19.20 -15.22 14.98
N LEU A 118 -18.77 -15.74 13.83
CA LEU A 118 -18.33 -14.89 12.71
C LEU A 118 -19.47 -13.97 12.26
N GLU A 119 -19.18 -12.67 12.18
CA GLU A 119 -20.11 -11.70 11.62
C GLU A 119 -20.32 -11.95 10.13
N ARG A 120 -21.57 -11.92 9.68
CA ARG A 120 -21.94 -12.18 8.29
C ARG A 120 -22.31 -10.90 7.59
N ARG A 121 -21.64 -10.64 6.47
CA ARG A 121 -21.98 -9.51 5.59
C ARG A 121 -22.19 -9.99 4.17
N LEU A 122 -23.41 -9.76 3.66
CA LEU A 122 -23.70 -9.96 2.25
C LEU A 122 -23.05 -8.83 1.44
N THR A 123 -22.16 -9.20 0.53
CA THR A 123 -21.55 -8.30 -0.43
C THR A 123 -22.03 -8.68 -1.82
N ILE A 124 -22.53 -7.71 -2.57
CA ILE A 124 -22.97 -7.92 -3.96
C ILE A 124 -21.86 -7.44 -4.90
N LEU A 125 -21.27 -8.37 -5.64
CA LEU A 125 -20.29 -8.07 -6.67
C LEU A 125 -21.02 -7.86 -7.99
N LYS A 126 -20.98 -6.66 -8.55
CA LYS A 126 -21.55 -6.38 -9.88
C LYS A 126 -20.55 -6.79 -10.94
N VAL A 127 -20.85 -7.85 -11.69
CA VAL A 127 -19.97 -8.38 -12.73
C VAL A 127 -20.54 -8.06 -14.10
N LYS A 128 -19.81 -7.28 -14.89
CA LYS A 128 -20.17 -6.95 -16.26
C LYS A 128 -19.81 -8.12 -17.17
N LEU A 129 -20.79 -8.69 -17.86
CA LEU A 129 -20.59 -9.80 -18.80
C LEU A 129 -20.37 -9.29 -20.23
N ASN A 130 -21.09 -8.24 -20.63
CA ASN A 130 -20.92 -7.55 -21.90
C ASN A 130 -21.40 -6.09 -21.79
N SER A 131 -21.47 -5.36 -22.90
CA SER A 131 -21.89 -3.95 -22.94
C SER A 131 -23.33 -3.70 -22.44
N LEU A 132 -24.20 -4.70 -22.50
CA LEU A 132 -25.63 -4.59 -22.18
C LEU A 132 -26.02 -5.28 -20.87
N LEU A 133 -25.19 -6.19 -20.34
CA LEU A 133 -25.54 -7.02 -19.21
C LEU A 133 -24.49 -6.94 -18.08
N THR A 134 -24.96 -6.53 -16.91
CA THR A 134 -24.24 -6.62 -15.62
C THR A 134 -25.06 -7.45 -14.65
N VAL A 135 -24.47 -8.49 -14.09
CA VAL A 135 -25.13 -9.42 -13.18
C VAL A 135 -24.66 -9.19 -11.73
N PRO A 136 -25.58 -9.02 -10.76
CA PRO A 136 -25.21 -8.99 -9.35
C PRO A 136 -24.91 -10.41 -8.86
N ILE A 137 -23.71 -10.64 -8.35
CA ILE A 137 -23.28 -11.90 -7.74
C ILE A 137 -23.21 -11.72 -6.22
N PRO A 138 -24.18 -12.24 -5.45
CA PRO A 138 -24.12 -12.19 -3.99
C PRO A 138 -23.02 -13.11 -3.48
N LYS A 139 -22.18 -12.60 -2.58
CA LYS A 139 -21.16 -13.35 -1.84
C LYS A 139 -21.29 -13.03 -0.36
N MET A 140 -21.38 -14.07 0.47
CA MET A 140 -21.27 -13.90 1.93
C MET A 140 -19.80 -13.75 2.31
N THR A 141 -19.50 -12.67 3.02
CA THR A 141 -18.20 -12.40 3.64
C THR A 141 -18.31 -12.57 5.14
N TYR A 142 -17.22 -12.97 5.77
CA TYR A 142 -17.14 -13.25 7.20
C TYR A 142 -16.10 -12.37 7.85
N TRP A 143 -16.39 -11.86 9.04
CA TRP A 143 -15.48 -11.07 9.87
C TRP A 143 -15.36 -11.74 11.23
N SER A 144 -14.16 -11.71 11.80
CA SER A 144 -13.80 -12.22 13.11
C SER A 144 -13.29 -11.10 13.99
#